data_AF-A0A703UZR1-F1
#
_entry.id   AF-A0A703UZR1-F1
#
_cell.length_a   1.000
_cell.length_b   1.000
_cell.length_c   1.000
_cell.angle_alpha   90.00
_cell.angle_beta   90.00
_cell.angle_gamma   90.00
#
_symmetry.space_group_name_H-M   'P 1'
#
loop_
_entity.id
_entity.type
_entity.pdbx_description
1 polymer ?
#
loop_
_entity_poly.entity_id
_entity_poly.type
_entity_poly.pdbx_seq_one_letter_code
_entity_poly.pdbx_strand_id
1 'polypeptide(L)' 'MLRIAIKEQNSHFEHGLKIIMTRLANQWQQKIDFLPPEEIDNADIAFLALDDDW' A
#
# COMPACT_ATOMS: atom_id res chain seq x y z
N MET A 1 10.34 -3.69 9.62
CA MET A 1 8.91 -3.45 9.39
C MET A 1 8.81 -2.74 8.07
N LEU A 2 8.09 -3.30 7.11
CA LEU A 2 7.96 -2.76 5.76
C LEU A 2 6.79 -1.76 5.74
N ARG A 3 7.08 -0.50 5.44
CA ARG A 3 6.08 0.58 5.41
C ARG A 3 5.51 0.69 4.01
N ILE A 4 4.20 0.60 3.91
CA ILE A 4 3.49 0.60 2.62
C ILE A 4 2.48 1.75 2.64
N ALA A 5 2.52 2.61 1.63
CA ALA A 5 1.49 3.61 1.40
C ALA A 5 0.72 3.29 0.11
N ILE A 6 -0.58 3.55 0.12
CA ILE A 6 -1.46 3.35 -1.03
C ILE A 6 -2.24 4.64 -1.23
N LYS A 7 -2.03 5.31 -2.36
CA LYS A 7 -2.78 6.50 -2.78
C LYS A 7 -3.64 6.10 -3.98
N GLU A 8 -4.87 5.71 -3.67
CA GLU A 8 -5.87 5.22 -4.61
C GLU A 8 -7.22 5.86 -4.26
N GLN A 9 -7.97 6.33 -5.25
CA GLN A 9 -9.30 6.91 -5.02
C GLN A 9 -10.37 5.82 -4.86
N ASN A 10 -10.18 4.68 -5.53
CA ASN A 10 -11.06 3.52 -5.40
C ASN A 10 -10.75 2.71 -4.13
N SER A 11 -11.56 2.95 -3.08
CA SER A 11 -11.42 2.28 -1.79
C SER A 11 -11.50 0.74 -1.85
N HIS A 12 -12.23 0.18 -2.81
CA HIS A 12 -12.26 -1.28 -3.00
C HIS A 12 -10.93 -1.81 -3.51
N PHE A 13 -10.28 -1.09 -4.44
CA PHE A 13 -8.97 -1.46 -4.95
C PHE A 13 -7.89 -1.33 -3.87
N GLU A 14 -7.89 -0.23 -3.11
CA GLU A 14 -7.03 -0.02 -1.95
C GLU A 14 -7.15 -1.18 -0.95
N HIS A 15 -8.39 -1.57 -0.61
CA HIS A 15 -8.63 -2.67 0.32
C HIS A 15 -8.14 -4.01 -0.23
N GLY A 16 -8.33 -4.26 -1.53
CA GLY A 16 -7.81 -5.44 -2.22
C GLY A 16 -6.29 -5.55 -2.11
N LEU A 17 -5.57 -4.44 -2.34
CA LEU A 17 -4.12 -4.38 -2.17
C LEU A 17 -3.70 -4.66 -0.72
N LYS A 18 -4.39 -4.09 0.27
CA LYS A 18 -4.13 -4.36 1.69
C LYS A 18 -4.25 -5.85 2.02
N ILE A 19 -5.26 -6.54 1.49
CA ILE A 19 -5.43 -7.99 1.68
C ILE A 19 -4.26 -8.78 1.09
N ILE A 20 -3.88 -8.48 -0.16
CA ILE A 20 -2.79 -9.17 -0.86
C ILE A 20 -1.47 -8.97 -0.11
N MET A 21 -1.14 -7.72 0.25
CA MET A 21 0.10 -7.40 0.96
C MET A 21 0.14 -8.05 2.34
N THR A 22 -0.97 -8.08 3.07
CA THR A 22 -1.05 -8.78 4.36
C THR A 22 -0.79 -10.28 4.21
N ARG A 23 -1.34 -10.93 3.18
CA ARG A 23 -1.08 -12.36 2.91
C ARG A 23 0.39 -12.63 2.61
N LEU A 24 1.00 -11.82 1.75
CA LEU A 24 2.43 -11.95 1.40
C LEU A 24 3.33 -11.72 2.62
N ALA A 25 3.02 -10.68 3.41
CA ALA A 25 3.73 -10.37 4.64
C ALA A 25 3.72 -11.54 5.63
N ASN A 26 2.54 -12.15 5.83
CA ASN A 26 2.41 -13.34 6.68
C ASN A 26 3.21 -14.54 6.14
N GLN A 27 3.18 -14.77 4.83
CA GLN A 27 3.95 -15.86 4.21
C GLN A 27 5.46 -15.68 4.38
N TRP A 28 5.95 -14.44 4.32
CA TRP A 28 7.37 -14.12 4.47
C TRP A 28 7.79 -13.82 5.93
N GLN A 29 6.88 -13.96 6.89
CA GLN A 29 7.11 -13.58 8.30
C GLN A 29 7.58 -12.12 8.45
N GLN A 30 7.14 -11.25 7.56
CA GLN A 30 7.48 -9.84 7.53
C GLN A 30 6.39 -9.01 8.22
N LYS A 31 6.78 -8.12 9.13
CA LYS A 31 5.85 -7.11 9.67
C LYS A 31 5.64 -6.00 8.65
N ILE A 32 4.37 -5.66 8.40
CA ILE A 32 3.99 -4.51 7.57
C ILE A 32 3.32 -3.43 8.41
N ASP A 33 3.45 -2.20 7.95
CA ASP A 33 2.75 -1.03 8.48
C ASP A 33 2.15 -0.25 7.31
N PHE A 34 0.85 0.01 7.36
CA PHE A 34 0.17 0.76 6.31
C PHE A 34 0.13 2.23 6.72
N LEU A 35 0.92 3.04 6.02
CA LEU A 35 0.97 4.47 6.25
C LEU A 35 -0.24 5.16 5.61
N PRO A 36 -0.70 6.27 6.20
CA PRO A 36 -1.71 7.10 5.58
C PRO A 36 -1.17 7.74 4.28
N PRO A 37 -2.03 8.07 3.29
CA PRO A 37 -1.58 8.61 2.00
C PRO A 37 -0.76 9.90 2.10
N GLU A 38 -0.97 10.71 3.15
CA GLU A 38 -0.24 11.95 3.41
C GLU A 38 1.24 11.70 3.77
N GLU A 39 1.57 10.47 4.19
CA GLU A 39 2.93 10.06 4.56
C GLU A 39 3.59 9.19 3.48
N ILE A 40 3.13 9.26 2.23
CA ILE A 40 3.61 8.41 1.14
C ILE A 40 5.12 8.51 0.88
N ASP A 41 5.70 9.69 1.06
CA ASP A 41 7.14 9.93 0.92
C ASP A 41 7.98 9.20 1.98
N ASN A 42 7.34 8.77 3.07
CA ASN A 42 7.98 7.98 4.12
C ASN A 42 7.84 6.47 3.89
N ALA A 43 7.14 6.01 2.85
CA ALA A 43 6.91 4.59 2.60
C ALA A 43 8.14 3.91 1.95
N ASP A 44 8.36 2.64 2.29
CA ASP A 44 9.35 1.81 1.60
C ASP A 44 8.80 1.31 0.25
N ILE A 45 7.47 1.15 0.17
CA ILE A 45 6.71 0.83 -1.05
C ILE A 45 5.51 1.77 -1.15
N ALA A 46 5.36 2.45 -2.29
CA ALA A 46 4.23 3.30 -2.59
C ALA A 46 3.44 2.74 -3.78
N PHE A 47 2.14 2.55 -3.60
CA PHE A 47 1.20 2.30 -4.69
C PHE A 47 0.52 3.63 -5.03
N LEU A 48 0.70 4.09 -6.26
CA LEU A 48 0.15 5.34 -6.76
C LEU A 48 -0.81 5.02 -7.90
N ALA A 49 -2.06 5.47 -7.78
CA ALA A 49 -2.92 5.60 -8.95
C ALA A 49 -2.31 6.65 -9.87
N LEU A 50 -2.08 6.27 -11.13
CA LEU A 50 -1.76 7.23 -12.17
C LEU A 50 -3.03 8.01 -12.49
N ASP A 51 -2.93 9.32 -12.63
CA ASP A 51 -4.02 10.10 -13.21
C ASP A 51 -4.23 9.63 -14.67
N ASP A 52 -5.44 9.79 -15.22
CA ASP A 52 -5.79 9.32 -16.57
C ASP A 52 -4.89 9.90 -17.70
N ASP A 53 -4.05 10.90 -17.40
CA ASP A 53 -3.17 11.62 -18.33
C ASP A 53 -1.69 11.14 -18.33
N TRP A 54 -1.39 9.93 -17.82
CA TRP A 54 -0.03 9.35 -17.81
C TRP A 54 0.33 8.54 -19.07
#